data_AF-A0A8H4RN19-F1
#
_entry.id   AF-A0A8H4RN19-F1
#
_cell.length_a   1.000
_cell.length_b   1.000
_cell.length_c   1.000
_cell.angle_alpha   90.00
_cell.angle_beta   90.00
_cell.angle_gamma   90.00
#
_symmetry.space_group_name_H-M   'P 1'
#
loop_
_entity.id
_entity.type
_entity.pdbx_description
1 polymer ?
#
loop_
_entity_poly.entity_id
_entity_poly.type
_entity_poly.pdbx_seq_one_letter_code
_entity_poly.pdbx_strand_id
1 'polypeptide(L)'
;MASETTPSSSPPLLGTVLVTSGNGLLGQHLIHVLELNTTTTSINHNHLHLGATYHTGSITPATTNTLLSSTKPTVIFHLASQYYNSLSTQNGERYFHNTNIKATEILLTRAAATDSSVKAFVFASTIDTYSDLPHENVDETHALWDSSSKNAG
;
A
#
# COMPACT_ATOMS: atom_id res chain seq x y z
N MET A 1 -0.85 9.27 49.79
CA MET A 1 -1.59 9.46 48.53
C MET A 1 -0.57 9.71 47.44
N ALA A 2 -0.27 8.71 46.63
CA ALA A 2 0.65 8.86 45.50
C ALA A 2 -0.16 9.37 44.30
N SER A 3 0.24 10.52 43.75
CA SER A 3 -0.32 11.02 42.49
C SER A 3 0.12 10.11 41.36
N GLU A 4 -0.85 9.45 40.74
CA GLU A 4 -0.70 8.67 39.53
C GLU A 4 -0.42 9.64 38.36
N THR A 5 0.82 9.67 37.90
CA THR A 5 1.23 10.46 36.73
C THR A 5 0.64 9.80 35.49
N THR A 6 -0.31 10.47 34.84
CA THR A 6 -0.84 10.06 33.54
C THR A 6 0.28 10.04 32.50
N PRO A 7 0.37 9.02 31.64
CA PRO A 7 1.37 8.98 30.59
C PRO A 7 1.10 10.11 29.59
N SER A 8 2.09 10.98 29.41
CA SER A 8 2.10 12.00 28.35
C SER A 8 2.11 11.28 27.00
N SER A 9 0.96 11.17 26.33
CA SER A 9 0.89 10.58 24.99
C SER A 9 1.35 11.61 23.97
N SER A 10 2.65 11.64 23.67
CA SER A 10 3.16 12.29 22.47
C SER A 10 2.39 11.79 21.25
N PRO A 11 2.01 12.65 20.30
CA PRO A 11 1.31 12.21 19.10
C PRO A 11 2.17 11.15 18.37
N PRO A 12 1.53 10.14 17.75
CA PRO A 12 2.24 9.14 16.98
C PRO A 12 3.20 9.78 15.97
N LEU A 13 4.43 9.29 15.90
CA LEU A 13 5.47 9.84 15.02
C LEU A 13 5.00 9.97 13.56
N LEU A 14 4.20 9.01 13.09
CA LEU A 14 3.71 8.95 11.72
C LEU A 14 2.33 9.58 11.52
N GLY A 15 1.66 10.05 12.57
CA GLY A 15 0.26 10.52 12.51
C GLY A 15 -0.72 9.41 12.09
N THR A 16 -1.75 9.77 11.32
CA THR A 16 -2.71 8.80 10.76
C THR A 16 -2.10 8.10 9.56
N VAL A 17 -2.08 6.77 9.59
CA VAL A 17 -1.52 5.96 8.51
C VAL A 17 -2.62 5.34 7.66
N LEU A 18 -2.47 5.35 6.34
CA LEU A 18 -3.29 4.59 5.41
C LEU A 18 -2.50 3.39 4.86
N VAL A 19 -2.95 2.16 5.13
CA VAL A 19 -2.35 0.94 4.56
C VAL A 19 -3.30 0.34 3.51
N THR A 20 -2.85 0.13 2.27
CA THR A 20 -3.66 -0.59 1.28
C THR A 20 -3.35 -2.07 1.29
N SER A 21 -4.37 -2.94 1.19
CA SER A 21 -4.19 -4.40 1.33
C SER A 21 -3.66 -4.78 2.72
N GLY A 22 -4.14 -4.07 3.76
CA GLY A 22 -3.75 -4.31 5.16
C GLY A 22 -4.13 -5.69 5.69
N ASN A 23 -5.04 -6.38 5.01
CA ASN A 23 -5.44 -7.75 5.31
C ASN A 23 -4.56 -8.82 4.63
N GLY A 24 -3.61 -8.42 3.77
CA GLY A 24 -2.60 -9.32 3.21
C GLY A 24 -1.49 -9.65 4.20
N LEU A 25 -0.61 -10.59 3.84
CA LEU A 25 0.49 -11.08 4.70
C LEU A 25 1.36 -9.93 5.26
N LEU A 26 1.89 -9.09 4.38
CA LEU A 26 2.72 -7.94 4.79
C LEU A 26 1.90 -6.87 5.53
N GLY A 27 0.66 -6.65 5.09
CA GLY A 27 -0.22 -5.64 5.66
C GLY A 27 -0.56 -5.89 7.13
N GLN A 28 -0.87 -7.13 7.49
CA GLN A 28 -1.21 -7.50 8.87
C GLN A 28 -0.02 -7.30 9.82
N HIS A 29 1.18 -7.71 9.38
CA HIS A 29 2.40 -7.52 10.15
C HIS A 29 2.74 -6.04 10.30
N LEU A 30 2.58 -5.25 9.23
CA LEU A 30 2.80 -3.81 9.29
C LEU A 30 1.84 -3.13 10.28
N ILE A 31 0.54 -3.45 10.20
CA ILE A 31 -0.46 -2.92 11.14
C ILE A 31 -0.13 -3.32 12.58
N HIS A 32 0.29 -4.56 12.80
CA HIS A 32 0.70 -5.04 14.12
C HIS A 32 1.91 -4.28 14.67
N VAL A 33 2.96 -4.09 13.88
CA VAL A 33 4.18 -3.38 14.29
C VAL A 33 3.94 -1.89 14.51
N LEU A 34 3.03 -1.28 13.76
CA LEU A 34 2.73 0.14 13.92
C LEU A 34 2.12 0.40 15.31
N GLU A 35 1.24 -0.46 15.84
CA GLU A 35 0.51 -0.21 17.10
C GLU A 35 -0.13 1.20 17.18
N LEU A 36 -0.40 1.83 16.03
CA LEU A 36 -0.93 3.19 15.89
C LEU A 36 -2.39 3.17 15.45
N ASN A 37 -3.08 4.30 15.61
CA ASN A 37 -4.35 4.61 14.94
C ASN A 37 -4.19 4.50 13.41
N THR A 38 -4.38 3.30 12.89
CA THR A 38 -4.16 2.97 11.48
C THR A 38 -5.50 2.82 10.79
N THR A 39 -5.67 3.52 9.68
CA THR A 39 -6.77 3.29 8.76
C THR A 39 -6.26 2.44 7.61
N THR A 40 -7.03 1.48 7.15
CA THR A 40 -6.61 0.59 6.07
C THR A 40 -7.73 0.38 5.07
N THR A 41 -7.37 0.29 3.79
CA THR A 41 -8.27 -0.29 2.80
C THR A 41 -8.04 -1.78 2.73
N SER A 42 -9.15 -2.50 2.81
CA SER A 42 -9.18 -3.94 2.58
C SER A 42 -10.13 -4.25 1.45
N ILE A 43 -9.79 -5.24 0.63
CA ILE A 43 -10.74 -5.78 -0.36
C ILE A 43 -11.52 -6.96 0.25
N ASN A 44 -11.04 -7.57 1.35
CA ASN A 44 -11.66 -8.74 1.99
C ASN A 44 -11.78 -8.60 3.52
N HIS A 45 -12.94 -8.98 4.06
CA HIS A 45 -13.25 -8.89 5.50
C HIS A 45 -12.52 -9.89 6.40
N ASN A 46 -11.71 -10.78 5.82
CA ASN A 46 -11.04 -11.83 6.57
C ASN A 46 -9.73 -11.28 7.13
N HIS A 47 -9.55 -11.41 8.45
CA HIS A 47 -8.38 -10.99 9.25
C HIS A 47 -8.32 -9.48 9.57
N LEU A 48 -9.23 -9.06 10.45
CA LEU A 48 -9.26 -7.71 11.01
C LEU A 48 -8.46 -7.67 12.32
N HIS A 49 -7.51 -6.76 12.43
CA HIS A 49 -6.79 -6.47 13.67
C HIS A 49 -7.58 -5.47 14.53
N LEU A 50 -7.62 -5.73 15.84
CA LEU A 50 -8.11 -4.77 16.83
C LEU A 50 -7.21 -3.52 16.79
N GLY A 51 -7.80 -2.34 16.58
CA GLY A 51 -7.06 -1.07 16.53
C GLY A 51 -6.91 -0.45 15.12
N ALA A 52 -7.37 -1.12 14.06
CA ALA A 52 -7.42 -0.55 12.72
C ALA A 52 -8.85 -0.33 12.23
N THR A 53 -9.08 0.79 11.55
CA THR A 53 -10.35 1.04 10.84
C THR A 53 -10.24 0.49 9.41
N TYR A 54 -11.13 -0.41 9.05
CA TYR A 54 -11.12 -1.07 7.74
C TYR A 54 -12.17 -0.47 6.81
N HIS A 55 -11.74 -0.08 5.61
CA HIS A 55 -12.63 0.33 4.53
C HIS A 55 -12.62 -0.72 3.44
N THR A 56 -13.80 -1.33 3.18
CA THR A 56 -13.96 -2.31 2.11
C THR A 56 -14.06 -1.62 0.75
N GLY A 57 -13.22 -2.01 -0.20
CA GLY A 57 -13.39 -1.59 -1.59
C GLY A 57 -12.11 -1.62 -2.44
N SER A 58 -12.29 -1.48 -3.75
CA SER A 58 -11.20 -1.28 -4.70
C SER A 58 -10.73 0.17 -4.72
N ILE A 59 -9.47 0.38 -5.10
CA ILE A 59 -8.91 1.71 -5.33
C ILE A 59 -9.49 2.26 -6.63
N THR A 60 -10.38 3.23 -6.51
CA THR A 60 -10.97 3.99 -7.60
C THR A 60 -10.84 5.48 -7.28
N PRO A 61 -10.99 6.40 -8.24
CA PRO A 61 -10.90 7.83 -7.95
C PRO A 61 -11.89 8.28 -6.86
N ALA A 62 -13.13 7.78 -6.90
CA ALA A 62 -14.16 8.14 -5.95
C ALA A 62 -13.87 7.59 -4.55
N THR A 63 -13.55 6.30 -4.43
CA THR A 63 -13.24 5.68 -3.13
C THR A 63 -12.00 6.30 -2.51
N THR A 64 -10.97 6.57 -3.32
CA THR A 64 -9.72 7.19 -2.85
C THR A 64 -9.95 8.61 -2.33
N ASN A 65 -10.73 9.43 -3.03
CA ASN A 65 -11.05 10.78 -2.55
C ASN A 65 -11.78 10.76 -1.21
N THR A 66 -12.78 9.88 -1.07
CA THR A 66 -13.52 9.71 0.19
C THR A 66 -12.60 9.27 1.31
N LEU A 67 -11.71 8.31 1.06
CA LEU A 67 -10.74 7.82 2.04
C LEU A 67 -9.77 8.90 2.48
N LEU A 68 -9.12 9.58 1.53
CA LEU A 68 -8.13 10.61 1.86
C LEU A 68 -8.77 11.79 2.59
N SER A 69 -10.00 12.19 2.21
CA SER A 69 -10.70 13.31 2.86
C SER A 69 -11.17 12.98 4.27
N SER A 70 -11.64 11.75 4.50
CA SER A 70 -12.17 11.33 5.81
C SER A 70 -11.06 10.97 6.79
N THR A 71 -9.98 10.35 6.32
CA THR A 71 -8.92 9.83 7.19
C THR A 71 -7.75 10.80 7.33
N LYS A 72 -7.55 11.70 6.34
CA LYS A 72 -6.44 12.66 6.27
C LYS A 72 -5.09 12.02 6.64
N PRO A 73 -4.68 10.95 5.94
CA PRO A 73 -3.51 10.21 6.32
C PRO A 73 -2.25 11.04 6.06
N THR A 74 -1.28 10.95 6.97
CA THR A 74 0.04 11.56 6.83
C THR A 74 1.01 10.67 6.08
N VAL A 75 0.80 9.35 6.13
CA VAL A 75 1.61 8.37 5.41
C VAL A 75 0.69 7.35 4.73
N ILE A 76 1.00 7.01 3.49
CA ILE A 76 0.35 5.92 2.75
C ILE A 76 1.37 4.79 2.55
N PHE A 77 1.05 3.59 3.02
CA PHE A 77 1.76 2.36 2.68
C PHE A 77 0.96 1.59 1.62
N HIS A 78 1.45 1.59 0.40
CA HIS A 78 0.80 0.92 -0.73
C HIS A 78 1.35 -0.50 -0.92
N LEU A 79 0.64 -1.47 -0.35
CA LEU A 79 0.95 -2.91 -0.42
C LEU A 79 -0.04 -3.70 -1.30
N ALA A 80 -0.96 -3.03 -1.97
CA ALA A 80 -1.94 -3.71 -2.82
C ALA A 80 -1.27 -4.10 -4.14
N SER A 81 -1.07 -5.40 -4.33
CA SER A 81 -0.53 -5.97 -5.56
C SER A 81 -1.17 -7.31 -5.89
N GLN A 82 -1.28 -7.61 -7.18
CA GLN A 82 -1.58 -8.95 -7.69
C GLN A 82 -0.30 -9.58 -8.24
N TYR A 83 -0.04 -10.82 -7.85
CA TYR A 83 1.11 -11.58 -8.35
C TYR A 83 0.86 -12.08 -9.80
N TYR A 84 1.95 -12.27 -10.55
CA TYR A 84 1.92 -12.64 -11.98
C TYR A 84 1.19 -13.97 -12.25
N ASN A 85 1.14 -14.90 -11.30
CA ASN A 85 0.37 -16.15 -11.47
C ASN A 85 -1.14 -15.93 -11.73
N SER A 86 -1.67 -14.73 -11.42
CA SER A 86 -3.05 -14.35 -11.75
C SER A 86 -3.29 -14.20 -13.26
N LEU A 87 -2.22 -14.08 -14.07
CA LEU A 87 -2.25 -14.00 -15.53
C LEU A 87 -2.76 -15.27 -16.22
N SER A 88 -2.74 -16.42 -15.55
CA SER A 88 -3.22 -17.69 -16.13
C SER A 88 -4.74 -17.75 -16.34
N THR A 89 -5.46 -16.70 -15.95
CA THR A 89 -6.91 -16.58 -16.10
C THR A 89 -7.26 -15.70 -17.29
N GLN A 90 -8.44 -15.91 -17.91
CA GLN A 90 -8.91 -15.15 -19.09
C GLN A 90 -8.90 -13.62 -18.92
N ASN A 91 -8.84 -13.12 -17.68
CA ASN A 91 -8.82 -11.69 -17.36
C ASN A 91 -7.60 -11.27 -16.52
N GLY A 92 -6.61 -12.15 -16.36
CA GLY A 92 -5.50 -11.97 -15.44
C GLY A 92 -4.68 -10.71 -15.72
N GLU A 93 -4.34 -10.46 -16.98
CA GLU A 93 -3.61 -9.24 -17.39
C GLU A 93 -4.36 -7.96 -17.02
N ARG A 94 -5.67 -7.95 -17.23
CA ARG A 94 -6.51 -6.80 -16.86
C ARG A 94 -6.52 -6.59 -15.36
N TYR A 95 -6.63 -7.66 -14.56
CA TYR A 95 -6.61 -7.56 -13.10
C TYR A 95 -5.23 -7.13 -12.57
N PHE A 96 -4.16 -7.67 -13.13
CA PHE A 96 -2.79 -7.30 -12.83
C PHE A 96 -2.56 -5.82 -13.14
N HIS A 97 -2.89 -5.38 -14.35
CA HIS A 97 -2.72 -3.99 -14.75
C HIS A 97 -3.59 -3.03 -13.91
N ASN A 98 -4.86 -3.40 -13.66
CA ASN A 98 -5.74 -2.54 -12.87
C ASN A 98 -5.27 -2.41 -11.42
N THR A 99 -4.79 -3.49 -10.81
CA THR A 99 -4.35 -3.46 -9.41
C THR A 99 -2.97 -2.86 -9.24
N ASN A 100 -2.00 -3.23 -10.08
CA ASN A 100 -0.60 -2.83 -9.89
C ASN A 100 -0.30 -1.46 -10.52
N ILE A 101 -0.96 -1.10 -11.62
CA ILE A 101 -0.68 0.15 -12.35
C ILE A 101 -1.75 1.19 -12.07
N LYS A 102 -3.02 0.90 -12.41
CA LYS A 102 -4.08 1.90 -12.33
C LYS A 102 -4.40 2.32 -10.90
N ALA A 103 -4.41 1.38 -9.96
CA ALA A 103 -4.62 1.71 -8.55
C ALA A 103 -3.50 2.62 -8.00
N THR A 104 -2.24 2.31 -8.32
CA THR A 104 -1.07 3.11 -7.95
C THR A 104 -1.18 4.53 -8.51
N GLU A 105 -1.49 4.66 -9.80
CA GLU A 105 -1.69 5.95 -10.48
C GLU A 105 -2.79 6.78 -9.81
N ILE A 106 -3.93 6.15 -9.50
CA ILE A 106 -5.04 6.80 -8.82
C ILE A 106 -4.62 7.29 -7.44
N LEU A 107 -3.97 6.45 -6.63
CA LEU A 107 -3.52 6.82 -5.29
C LEU A 107 -2.56 8.00 -5.32
N LEU A 108 -1.53 7.95 -6.17
CA LEU A 108 -0.56 9.03 -6.32
C LEU A 108 -1.23 10.33 -6.76
N THR A 109 -2.06 10.25 -7.79
CA THR A 109 -2.77 11.43 -8.32
C THR A 109 -3.67 12.07 -7.26
N ARG A 110 -4.41 11.26 -6.49
CA ARG A 110 -5.32 11.78 -5.47
C ARG A 110 -4.59 12.23 -4.20
N ALA A 111 -3.53 11.54 -3.81
CA ALA A 111 -2.67 11.96 -2.69
C ALA A 111 -1.98 13.29 -2.98
N ALA A 112 -1.48 13.49 -4.20
CA ALA A 112 -0.87 14.75 -4.63
C ALA A 112 -1.90 15.89 -4.77
N ALA A 113 -3.14 15.57 -5.14
CA ALA A 113 -4.21 16.55 -5.29
C ALA A 113 -4.95 16.89 -3.99
N THR A 114 -4.75 16.14 -2.90
CA THR A 114 -5.41 16.42 -1.61
C THR A 114 -4.56 17.40 -0.81
N ASP A 115 -5.21 18.40 -0.21
CA ASP A 115 -4.55 19.45 0.57
C ASP A 115 -3.70 18.88 1.72
N SER A 116 -2.39 18.81 1.48
CA SER A 116 -1.23 18.78 2.38
C SER A 116 -1.13 17.72 3.51
N SER A 117 -2.16 16.89 3.74
CA SER A 117 -2.09 15.92 4.84
C SER A 117 -1.07 14.81 4.55
N VAL A 118 -1.03 14.28 3.33
CA VAL A 118 -0.10 13.22 2.93
C VAL A 118 1.31 13.78 2.77
N LYS A 119 2.24 13.29 3.58
CA LYS A 119 3.65 13.71 3.59
C LYS A 119 4.59 12.66 3.04
N ALA A 120 4.17 11.38 3.04
CA ALA A 120 4.97 10.28 2.55
C ALA A 120 4.11 9.21 1.88
N PHE A 121 4.67 8.60 0.83
CA PHE A 121 4.12 7.46 0.12
C PHE A 121 5.18 6.36 0.05
N VAL A 122 4.88 5.21 0.65
CA VAL A 122 5.76 4.04 0.68
C VAL A 122 5.17 2.99 -0.25
N PHE A 123 5.88 2.68 -1.34
CA PHE A 123 5.48 1.68 -2.32
C PHE A 123 6.27 0.39 -2.14
N ALA A 124 5.57 -0.73 -1.99
CA ALA A 124 6.20 -2.05 -1.97
C ALA A 124 6.44 -2.54 -3.41
N SER A 125 7.63 -2.24 -3.95
CA SER A 125 8.11 -2.81 -5.21
C SER A 125 8.47 -4.30 -5.04
N THR A 126 8.89 -4.94 -6.13
CA THR A 126 9.35 -6.34 -6.17
C THR A 126 10.72 -6.44 -6.85
N ILE A 127 11.48 -7.49 -6.52
CA ILE A 127 12.72 -7.85 -7.23
C ILE A 127 12.46 -8.20 -8.71
N ASP A 128 11.22 -8.59 -9.06
CA ASP A 128 10.82 -8.90 -10.44
C ASP A 128 10.94 -7.71 -11.40
N THR A 129 11.22 -6.50 -10.91
CA THR A 129 11.46 -5.34 -11.77
C THR A 129 12.80 -5.40 -12.50
N TYR A 130 13.76 -6.19 -12.03
CA TYR A 130 15.08 -6.33 -12.67
C TYR A 130 15.05 -7.35 -13.82
N SER A 131 15.74 -7.03 -14.92
CA SER A 131 15.70 -7.80 -16.18
C SER A 131 16.50 -9.10 -16.16
N ASP A 132 17.56 -9.17 -15.34
CA ASP A 132 18.57 -10.21 -15.45
C ASP A 132 18.26 -11.36 -14.48
N LEU A 133 17.67 -12.43 -15.01
CA LEU A 133 17.41 -13.67 -14.28
C LEU A 133 18.62 -14.62 -14.37
N PRO A 134 18.96 -15.38 -13.30
CA PRO A 134 18.35 -15.34 -11.97
C PRO A 134 18.78 -14.10 -11.17
N HIS A 135 17.90 -13.61 -10.29
CA HIS A 135 18.19 -12.47 -9.43
C HIS A 135 19.12 -12.87 -8.28
N GLU A 136 20.43 -12.94 -8.57
CA GLU A 136 21.48 -13.22 -7.59
C GLU A 136 22.33 -11.98 -7.31
N ASN A 137 22.48 -11.61 -6.03
CA ASN A 137 23.28 -10.44 -5.60
C ASN A 137 22.91 -9.11 -6.30
N VAL A 138 21.62 -8.95 -6.65
CA VAL A 138 21.09 -7.76 -7.30
C VAL A 138 21.09 -6.57 -6.34
N ASP A 139 21.49 -5.41 -6.85
CA ASP A 139 21.44 -4.11 -6.17
C ASP A 139 20.63 -3.08 -6.98
N GLU A 140 20.47 -1.88 -6.46
CA GLU A 140 19.67 -0.80 -7.06
C GLU A 140 20.26 -0.23 -8.37
N THR A 141 21.44 -0.69 -8.79
CA THR A 141 22.08 -0.28 -10.05
C THR A 141 21.81 -1.23 -11.21
N HIS A 142 21.20 -2.39 -10.94
CA HIS A 142 20.89 -3.38 -11.96
C HIS A 142 19.80 -2.90 -12.93
N ALA A 143 19.88 -3.40 -14.17
CA ALA A 143 18.96 -3.00 -15.22
C ALA A 143 17.52 -3.42 -14.92
N LEU A 144 16.59 -2.54 -15.28
CA LEU A 144 15.17 -2.82 -15.28
C LEU A 144 14.74 -3.27 -16.68
N TRP A 145 13.60 -3.96 -16.74
CA TRP A 145 12.94 -4.26 -18.02
C TRP A 145 12.69 -2.99 -18.85
N ASP A 146 13.01 -3.04 -20.13
CA ASP A 146 12.77 -1.96 -21.08
C ASP A 146 11.72 -2.33 -22.14
N SER A 147 11.40 -1.39 -23.04
CA SER A 147 10.44 -1.62 -24.11
C SER A 147 10.91 -2.65 -25.15
N SER A 148 12.23 -2.86 -25.27
CA SER A 148 12.83 -3.85 -26.17
C SER A 148 12.71 -5.28 -25.64
N SER A 149 12.59 -5.42 -24.32
CA SER A 149 12.49 -6.69 -23.60
C SER A 149 11.18 -7.46 -23.86
N LYS A 150 10.16 -6.82 -24.44
CA LYS A 150 8.87 -7.45 -24.76
C LYS A 150 8.93 -8.53 -25.86
N ASN A 151 10.02 -8.58 -26.63
CA ASN A 151 10.15 -9.47 -27.78
C ASN A 151 11.05 -10.70 -27.50
N ALA A 152 11.54 -10.87 -26.27
CA ALA A 152 12.52 -11.90 -25.92
C ALA A 152 11.90 -13.20 -25.37
N GLY A 153 10.56 -13.35 -25.40
CA GLY A 153 9.82 -14.49 -24.84
C GLY A 153 8.95 -15.20 -25.87
#